data_AF-A0AAX1UCZ5-F1
#
_entry.id   AF-A0AAX1UCZ5-F1
#
_cell.length_a   1.000
_cell.length_b   1.000
_cell.length_c   1.000
_cell.angle_alpha   90.00
_cell.angle_beta   90.00
_cell.angle_gamma   90.00
#
_symmetry.space_group_name_H-M   'P 1'
#
loop_
_entity.id
_entity.type
_entity.pdbx_description
1 polymer ?
#
loop_
_entity_poly.entity_id
_entity_poly.type
_entity_poly.pdbx_seq_one_letter_code
_entity_poly.pdbx_strand_id
1 'polypeptide(L)' 'MTKREKEVFDLLIDNYSTAEIAEKMHISDKTVRNHISNVMLKLGVKGRAQAVVELIKLDELKL' A
#
# COMPACT_ATOMS: atom_id res chain seq x y z
N MET A 1 6.66 2.18 8.35
CA MET A 1 5.73 1.09 7.90
C MET A 1 6.41 -0.28 8.01
N THR A 2 5.70 -1.41 7.85
CA THR A 2 6.34 -2.74 7.77
C THR A 2 6.83 -3.03 6.34
N LYS A 3 7.72 -4.03 6.17
CA LYS A 3 8.22 -4.44 4.85
C LYS A 3 7.09 -4.87 3.89
N ARG A 4 6.12 -5.66 4.36
CA ARG A 4 4.97 -6.10 3.56
C ARG A 4 4.04 -4.95 3.20
N GLU A 5 3.84 -4.00 4.10
CA GLU A 5 3.06 -2.79 3.81
C GLU A 5 3.74 -1.92 2.74
N LYS A 6 5.07 -1.80 2.80
CA LYS A 6 5.84 -1.10 1.79
C LYS A 6 5.69 -1.75 0.41
N GLU A 7 5.91 -3.06 0.34
CA GLU A 7 5.79 -3.85 -0.88
C GLU A 7 4.41 -3.71 -1.55
N VAL A 8 3.32 -3.68 -0.75
CA VAL A 8 1.96 -3.44 -1.26
C VAL A 8 1.85 -2.05 -1.89
N PHE A 9 2.42 -1.02 -1.27
CA PHE A 9 2.35 0.35 -1.80
C PHE A 9 3.28 0.59 -2.98
N ASP A 10 4.45 -0.05 -3.03
CA ASP A 10 5.35 -0.07 -4.19
C ASP A 10 4.61 -0.63 -5.42
N LEU A 11 3.92 -1.76 -5.28
CA LEU A 11 3.13 -2.30 -6.39
C LEU A 11 1.89 -1.44 -6.72
N LEU A 12 1.34 -0.73 -5.73
CA LEU A 12 0.20 0.16 -5.98
C LEU A 12 0.60 1.39 -6.80
N ILE A 13 1.79 1.95 -6.58
CA ILE A 13 2.31 3.06 -7.41
C ILE A 13 2.70 2.59 -8.82
N ASP A 14 3.11 1.33 -8.98
CA ASP A 14 3.30 0.66 -10.27
C ASP A 14 1.98 0.35 -11.01
N ASN A 15 0.85 0.85 -10.49
CA ASN A 15 -0.50 0.73 -11.06
C ASN A 15 -1.06 -0.71 -11.11
N TYR A 16 -0.57 -1.61 -10.24
CA TYR A 16 -1.19 -2.92 -10.05
C TYR A 16 -2.49 -2.82 -9.26
N SER A 17 -3.50 -3.59 -9.68
CA SER A 17 -4.73 -3.79 -8.95
C SER A 17 -4.52 -4.64 -7.69
N THR A 18 -5.47 -4.60 -6.76
CA THR A 18 -5.41 -5.42 -5.54
C THR A 18 -5.30 -6.92 -5.83
N ALA A 19 -5.93 -7.40 -6.91
CA ALA A 19 -5.87 -8.80 -7.33
C ALA A 19 -4.48 -9.17 -7.87
N GLU A 20 -3.88 -8.32 -8.73
CA GLU A 20 -2.52 -8.54 -9.25
C GLU A 20 -1.47 -8.47 -8.14
N ILE A 21 -1.63 -7.57 -7.17
CA ILE A 21 -0.77 -7.49 -5.99
C ILE A 21 -0.89 -8.78 -5.16
N ALA A 22 -2.11 -9.26 -4.95
CA ALA A 22 -2.38 -10.49 -4.21
C ALA A 22 -1.69 -11.70 -4.87
N GLU A 23 -1.80 -11.81 -6.19
CA GLU A 23 -1.13 -12.85 -6.99
C GLU A 23 0.39 -12.77 -6.86
N LYS A 24 1.00 -11.60 -7.08
CA LYS A 24 2.46 -11.41 -6.98
C LYS A 24 3.02 -11.70 -5.59
N MET A 25 2.29 -11.33 -4.55
CA MET A 25 2.72 -11.49 -3.16
C MET A 25 2.33 -12.86 -2.57
N HIS A 26 1.63 -13.70 -3.34
CA HIS A 26 1.09 -15.00 -2.93
C HIS A 26 0.23 -14.92 -1.65
N ILE A 27 -0.68 -13.95 -1.60
CA ILE A 27 -1.63 -13.72 -0.50
C ILE A 27 -3.04 -13.48 -1.04
N SER A 28 -4.03 -13.34 -0.16
CA SER A 28 -5.40 -13.01 -0.60
C SER A 28 -5.60 -11.50 -0.84
N ASP A 29 -6.54 -11.13 -1.71
CA ASP A 29 -7.01 -9.75 -1.88
C ASP A 29 -7.44 -9.09 -0.56
N LYS A 30 -8.00 -9.89 0.37
CA LYS A 30 -8.36 -9.43 1.71
C LYS A 30 -7.11 -9.04 2.50
N THR A 31 -6.04 -9.82 2.41
CA THR A 31 -4.76 -9.53 3.06
C THR A 31 -4.13 -8.26 2.49
N VAL A 32 -4.14 -8.07 1.16
CA VAL A 32 -3.67 -6.81 0.53
C VAL A 32 -4.47 -5.61 1.03
N ARG A 33 -5.81 -5.70 1.03
CA ARG A 33 -6.67 -4.63 1.57
C ARG A 33 -6.40 -4.35 3.04
N ASN A 34 -6.10 -5.36 3.84
CA ASN A 34 -5.74 -5.18 5.25
C ASN A 34 -4.42 -4.41 5.39
N HIS A 35 -3.40 -4.69 4.58
CA HIS A 35 -2.17 -3.91 4.57
C HIS A 35 -2.44 -2.43 4.23
N ILE A 36 -3.25 -2.18 3.19
CA ILE A 36 -3.64 -0.81 2.80
C ILE A 36 -4.37 -0.10 3.96
N SER A 37 -5.37 -0.74 4.56
CA SER A 37 -6.12 -0.20 5.69
C SER A 37 -5.24 0.10 6.90
N ASN A 38 -4.29 -0.79 7.22
CA ASN A 38 -3.37 -0.60 8.34
C ASN A 38 -2.43 0.60 8.11
N VAL A 39 -1.93 0.78 6.89
CA VAL A 39 -1.12 1.96 6.54
C VAL A 39 -1.95 3.23 6.62
N MET A 40 -3.17 3.22 6.07
CA MET A 40 -4.08 4.37 6.17
C MET A 40 -4.37 4.76 7.62
N LEU A 41 -4.62 3.78 8.51
CA LEU A 41 -4.80 4.00 9.93
C LEU A 41 -3.56 4.59 10.60
N LYS A 42 -2.37 4.06 10.29
CA LYS A 42 -1.08 4.57 10.82
C LYS A 42 -0.80 6.01 10.40
N LEU A 43 -1.18 6.38 9.19
CA LEU A 43 -1.01 7.74 8.64
C LEU A 43 -2.16 8.69 9.01
N GLY A 44 -3.26 8.18 9.59
CA GLY A 44 -4.44 8.99 9.93
C GLY A 44 -5.21 9.51 8.70
N VAL A 45 -5.10 8.84 7.55
CA VAL A 45 -5.72 9.27 6.29
C VAL A 45 -6.94 8.41 5.92
N LYS A 46 -7.84 8.94 5.10
CA LYS A 46 -9.11 8.30 4.75
C LYS A 46 -9.12 7.59 3.40
N GLY A 47 -8.06 7.74 2.60
CA GLY A 47 -7.98 7.10 1.28
C GLY A 47 -6.58 6.65 0.90
N ARG A 48 -6.50 5.60 0.08
CA ARG A 48 -5.22 5.07 -0.43
C ARG A 48 -4.42 6.10 -1.23
N ALA A 49 -5.07 6.98 -2.00
CA ALA A 49 -4.38 8.05 -2.72
C ALA A 49 -3.74 9.06 -1.76
N GLN A 50 -4.42 9.41 -0.66
CA GLN A 50 -3.85 10.24 0.39
C GLN A 50 -2.68 9.53 1.07
N ALA A 51 -2.79 8.22 1.32
CA ALA A 51 -1.69 7.43 1.86
C ALA A 51 -0.46 7.46 0.95
N VAL A 52 -0.61 7.26 -0.37
CA VAL A 52 0.49 7.37 -1.33
C VAL A 52 1.17 8.75 -1.24
N VAL A 53 0.39 9.83 -1.24
CA VAL A 53 0.92 11.20 -1.13
C VAL A 53 1.69 11.41 0.17
N GLU A 54 1.17 10.97 1.31
CA GLU A 54 1.87 11.09 2.60
C GLU A 54 3.15 10.26 2.64
N LEU A 55 3.16 9.06 2.06
CA LEU A 55 4.35 8.23 2.01
C LEU A 55 5.46 8.80 1.12
N ILE A 56 5.10 9.50 0.03
CA ILE A 56 6.07 10.24 -0.78
C ILE A 56 6.65 11.42 0.02
N LYS A 57 5.81 12.18 0.74
CA LYS A 57 6.28 13.29 1.59
C LYS A 57 7.23 12.84 2.70
N LEU A 58 7.03 11.63 3.22
CA LEU A 58 7.87 11.01 4.24
C LEU A 58 9.13 10.31 3.67
N ASP A 59 9.38 10.38 2.36
CA ASP A 59 10.47 9.69 1.64
C ASP A 59 10.44 8.16 1.81
N GLU A 60 9.26 7.60 2.10
CA GLU A 60 9.05 6.16 2.24
C GLU A 60 8.74 5.48 0.89
N LEU A 61 8.14 6.23 -0.06
CA LEU A 61 7.90 5.85 -1.45
C LEU A 61 8.56 6.85 -2.40
N LYS A 62 8.95 6.39 -3.59
CA LYS A 62 9.53 7.23 -4.65
C LYS A 62 8.74 7.02 -5.94
N LEU A 63 8.47 8.12 -6.64
CA LEU A 63 7.91 8.13 -8.01
C LEU A 63 9.02 8.04 -9.05
#